data_AF-S4P1E7-F1
#
_entry.id   AF-S4P1E7-F1
#
_cell.length_a   1.000
_cell.length_b   1.000
_cell.length_c   1.000
_cell.angle_alpha   90.00
_cell.angle_beta   90.00
_cell.angle_gamma   90.00
#
_symmetry.space_group_name_H-M   'P 1'
#
loop_
_entity.id
_entity.type
_entity.pdbx_description
1 polymer ?
#
loop_
_entity_poly.entity_id
_entity_poly.type
_entity_poly.pdbx_seq_one_letter_code
_entity_poly.pdbx_strand_id
1 'polypeptide(L)'
;MQAYALLCPEEFFSGAGAKCMTVLDDMLSDLRTDGVITVLKMAEICISVNYPERNTFLGVKVIWPTLIRVIHCLLKGDDLPMVLSVRLCLLSRVILLSSDLFYKAVQEASVGLAEYDSDPAKVLSRLLHVWTEKMNLVTQVERWKVIGLGLAALLTTQNQT
;
A
#
# COMPACT_ATOMS: atom_id res chain seq x y z
N MET A 1 -11.20 -7.65 -14.15
CA MET A 1 -10.58 -6.34 -13.82
C MET A 1 -9.14 -6.25 -14.32
N GLN A 2 -8.27 -7.22 -14.01
CA GLN A 2 -6.85 -7.18 -14.37
C GLN A 2 -6.57 -6.92 -15.87
N ALA A 3 -7.27 -7.64 -16.76
CA ALA A 3 -7.11 -7.43 -18.21
C ALA A 3 -7.40 -5.98 -18.65
N TYR A 4 -8.49 -5.38 -18.15
CA TYR A 4 -8.83 -3.98 -18.43
C TYR A 4 -7.80 -3.00 -17.87
N ALA A 5 -7.29 -3.26 -16.67
CA ALA A 5 -6.23 -2.47 -16.07
C ALA A 5 -4.93 -2.50 -16.88
N LEU A 6 -4.60 -3.63 -17.51
CA LEU A 6 -3.40 -3.77 -18.34
C LEU A 6 -3.56 -3.18 -19.75
N LEU A 7 -4.76 -3.23 -20.32
CA LEU A 7 -5.03 -2.79 -21.69
C LEU A 7 -5.28 -1.28 -21.79
N CYS A 8 -6.14 -0.74 -20.91
CA CYS A 8 -6.56 0.66 -20.93
C CYS A 8 -6.58 1.24 -19.50
N PRO A 9 -5.43 1.34 -18.81
CA PRO A 9 -5.36 1.68 -17.38
C PRO A 9 -6.04 3.02 -17.06
N GLU A 10 -5.72 4.08 -17.81
CA GLU A 10 -6.25 5.42 -17.54
C GLU A 10 -7.77 5.48 -17.70
N GLU A 11 -8.31 4.97 -18.80
CA GLU A 11 -9.76 4.96 -19.07
C GLU A 11 -10.50 4.10 -18.04
N PHE A 12 -9.96 2.92 -17.74
CA PHE A 12 -10.58 2.00 -16.79
C PHE A 12 -10.61 2.60 -15.38
N PHE A 13 -9.47 3.07 -14.87
CA PHE A 13 -9.35 3.59 -13.51
C PHE A 13 -9.92 5.00 -13.33
N SER A 14 -10.12 5.76 -14.40
CA SER A 14 -10.90 7.02 -14.33
C SER A 14 -12.42 6.78 -14.26
N GLY A 15 -12.87 5.54 -14.51
CA GLY A 15 -14.29 5.18 -14.55
C GLY A 15 -14.64 3.97 -13.69
N ALA A 16 -15.00 2.86 -14.34
CA ALA A 16 -15.51 1.66 -13.68
C ALA A 16 -14.49 1.02 -12.72
N GLY A 17 -13.21 1.06 -13.04
CA GLY A 17 -12.13 0.48 -12.24
C GLY A 17 -12.02 1.11 -10.86
N ALA A 18 -12.11 2.44 -10.75
CA ALA A 18 -12.12 3.12 -9.45
C ALA A 18 -13.30 2.69 -8.59
N LYS A 19 -14.51 2.65 -9.17
CA LYS A 19 -15.72 2.20 -8.46
C LYS A 19 -15.58 0.77 -7.95
N CYS A 20 -15.04 -0.13 -8.79
CA CYS A 20 -14.77 -1.49 -8.36
C CYS A 20 -13.75 -1.53 -7.21
N MET A 21 -12.68 -0.73 -7.25
CA MET A 21 -11.71 -0.68 -6.16
C MET A 21 -12.33 -0.16 -4.86
N THR A 22 -13.22 0.83 -4.90
CA THR A 22 -13.97 1.28 -3.73
C THR A 22 -14.81 0.15 -3.13
N VAL A 23 -15.59 -0.55 -3.96
CA VAL A 23 -16.41 -1.70 -3.49
C VAL A 23 -15.54 -2.80 -2.90
N LEU A 24 -14.40 -3.12 -3.53
CA LEU A 24 -13.48 -4.12 -3.01
C LEU A 24 -12.86 -3.70 -1.68
N ASP A 25 -12.56 -2.41 -1.49
CA ASP A 25 -12.06 -1.87 -0.23
C ASP A 25 -13.08 -2.01 0.90
N ASP A 26 -14.34 -1.68 0.64
CA ASP A 26 -15.44 -1.80 1.60
C ASP A 26 -15.64 -3.25 2.05
N MET A 27 -15.41 -4.22 1.15
CA MET A 27 -15.55 -5.65 1.44
C MET A 27 -14.34 -6.27 2.14
N LEU A 28 -13.19 -5.57 2.25
CA LEU A 28 -11.93 -6.17 2.71
C LEU A 28 -12.02 -6.78 4.12
N SER A 29 -12.85 -6.24 5.01
CA SER A 29 -13.04 -6.79 6.37
C SER A 29 -13.73 -8.15 6.40
N ASP A 30 -14.52 -8.44 5.37
CA ASP A 30 -15.43 -9.59 5.34
C ASP A 30 -14.88 -10.74 4.47
N LEU A 31 -13.78 -10.49 3.77
CA LEU A 31 -13.14 -11.46 2.89
C LEU A 31 -12.27 -12.46 3.67
N ARG A 32 -12.28 -13.70 3.19
CA ARG A 32 -11.26 -14.69 3.57
C ARG A 32 -9.88 -14.27 3.06
N THR A 33 -8.83 -14.85 3.64
CA THR A 33 -7.42 -14.55 3.32
C THR A 33 -7.13 -14.51 1.82
N ASP A 34 -7.59 -15.49 1.03
CA ASP A 34 -7.37 -15.51 -0.41
C ASP A 34 -8.04 -14.34 -1.14
N GLY A 35 -9.21 -13.91 -0.66
CA GLY A 35 -9.92 -12.73 -1.16
C GLY A 35 -9.14 -11.46 -0.86
N VAL A 36 -8.67 -11.28 0.38
CA VAL A 36 -7.81 -10.15 0.78
C VAL A 36 -6.56 -10.08 -0.10
N ILE A 37 -5.87 -11.21 -0.28
CA ILE A 37 -4.68 -11.28 -1.14
C ILE A 37 -5.03 -10.91 -2.59
N THR A 38 -6.17 -11.35 -3.10
CA THR A 38 -6.60 -11.04 -4.47
C THR A 38 -6.88 -9.55 -4.66
N VAL A 39 -7.54 -8.90 -3.70
CA VAL A 39 -7.79 -7.45 -3.72
C VAL A 39 -6.48 -6.68 -3.62
N LEU A 40 -5.58 -7.05 -2.71
CA LEU A 40 -4.29 -6.38 -2.57
C LEU A 40 -3.41 -6.53 -3.82
N LYS A 41 -3.43 -7.70 -4.47
CA LYS A 41 -2.78 -7.89 -5.78
C LYS A 41 -3.39 -7.02 -6.87
N MET A 42 -4.72 -6.81 -6.85
CA MET A 42 -5.36 -5.87 -7.77
C MET A 42 -4.89 -4.43 -7.49
N ALA A 43 -4.76 -4.03 -6.22
CA ALA A 43 -4.21 -2.73 -5.83
C ALA A 43 -2.75 -2.57 -6.28
N GLU A 44 -1.93 -3.62 -6.18
CA GLU A 44 -0.57 -3.62 -6.74
C GLU A 44 -0.59 -3.41 -8.26
N ILE A 45 -1.52 -4.04 -8.99
CA ILE A 45 -1.68 -3.80 -10.43
C ILE A 45 -2.03 -2.34 -10.70
N CYS A 46 -2.96 -1.73 -9.93
CA CYS A 46 -3.32 -0.31 -10.09
C CYS A 46 -2.08 0.60 -10.07
N ILE A 47 -1.10 0.35 -9.19
CA ILE A 47 0.10 1.19 -9.09
C ILE A 47 1.26 0.75 -10.00
N SER A 48 1.16 -0.42 -10.63
CA SER A 48 2.24 -0.98 -11.47
C SER A 48 2.08 -0.69 -12.95
N VAL A 49 0.88 -0.35 -13.40
CA VAL A 49 0.59 -0.05 -14.80
C VAL A 49 1.10 1.34 -15.17
N ASN A 50 1.46 1.51 -16.45
CA ASN A 50 1.97 2.78 -16.93
C ASN A 50 0.81 3.74 -17.21
N TYR A 51 0.88 4.95 -16.63
CA TYR A 51 -0.06 6.04 -16.89
C TYR A 51 0.63 7.15 -17.68
N PRO A 52 -0.11 7.94 -18.48
CA PRO A 52 0.45 9.15 -19.08
C PRO A 52 0.91 10.15 -18.01
N GLU A 53 1.89 10.99 -18.33
CA GLU A 53 2.51 11.94 -17.38
C GLU A 53 1.51 12.86 -16.66
N ARG A 54 0.41 13.25 -17.33
CA ARG A 54 -0.67 14.04 -16.72
C ARG A 54 -1.35 13.34 -15.53
N ASN A 55 -1.25 12.01 -15.46
CA ASN A 55 -1.96 11.12 -14.53
C ASN A 55 -1.04 10.06 -13.93
N THR A 56 0.27 10.33 -13.79
CA THR A 56 1.29 9.38 -13.29
C THR A 56 0.89 8.66 -12.00
N PHE A 57 0.16 9.34 -11.10
CA PHE A 57 -0.23 8.80 -9.80
C PHE A 57 -1.69 8.35 -9.71
N LEU A 58 -2.39 8.18 -10.84
CA LEU A 58 -3.80 7.76 -10.87
C LEU A 58 -4.02 6.45 -10.10
N GLY A 59 -3.13 5.46 -10.30
CA GLY A 59 -3.18 4.20 -9.58
C GLY A 59 -3.18 4.37 -8.05
N VAL A 60 -2.28 5.22 -7.54
CA VAL A 60 -2.18 5.51 -6.10
C VAL A 60 -3.43 6.20 -5.58
N LYS A 61 -3.98 7.16 -6.33
CA LYS A 61 -5.24 7.83 -5.99
C LYS A 61 -6.41 6.85 -5.88
N VAL A 62 -6.50 5.90 -6.81
CA VAL A 62 -7.56 4.88 -6.84
C VAL A 62 -7.48 3.97 -5.62
N ILE A 63 -6.28 3.58 -5.21
CA ILE A 63 -6.08 2.67 -4.07
C ILE A 63 -5.93 3.40 -2.74
N TRP A 64 -6.12 4.72 -2.69
CA TRP A 64 -5.82 5.53 -1.51
C TRP A 64 -6.52 5.02 -0.24
N PRO A 65 -7.84 4.73 -0.24
CA PRO A 65 -8.52 4.17 0.94
C PRO A 65 -7.91 2.83 1.38
N THR A 66 -7.61 1.95 0.42
CA THR A 66 -6.96 0.67 0.68
C THR A 66 -5.55 0.84 1.25
N LEU A 67 -4.81 1.85 0.80
CA LEU A 67 -3.48 2.17 1.30
C LEU A 67 -3.53 2.56 2.79
N ILE A 68 -4.47 3.44 3.17
CA ILE A 68 -4.68 3.84 4.56
C ILE A 68 -5.06 2.62 5.42
N ARG A 69 -6.00 1.81 4.94
CA ARG A 69 -6.41 0.56 5.61
C ARG A 69 -5.24 -0.40 5.79
N VAL A 70 -4.37 -0.53 4.79
CA VAL A 70 -3.17 -1.37 4.86
C VAL A 70 -2.23 -0.91 5.96
N ILE A 71 -2.00 0.40 6.11
CA ILE A 71 -1.21 0.95 7.22
C ILE A 71 -1.85 0.54 8.55
N HIS A 72 -3.17 0.75 8.73
CA HIS A 72 -3.87 0.35 9.96
C HIS A 72 -3.77 -1.15 10.26
N CYS A 73 -3.91 -2.01 9.25
CA CYS A 73 -3.75 -3.46 9.42
C CYS A 73 -2.33 -3.83 9.88
N LEU A 74 -1.31 -3.21 9.29
CA LEU A 74 0.08 -3.46 9.66
C LEU A 74 0.36 -3.03 11.11
N LEU A 75 -0.19 -1.89 11.55
CA LEU A 75 -0.03 -1.43 12.93
C LEU A 75 -0.64 -2.39 13.96
N LYS A 76 -1.76 -3.05 13.62
CA LYS A 76 -2.38 -4.10 14.46
C LYS A 76 -1.47 -5.31 14.61
N GLY A 77 -0.79 -5.73 13.55
CA GLY A 77 0.24 -6.77 13.60
C GLY A 77 -0.27 -8.22 13.63
N ASP A 78 -1.57 -8.45 13.44
CA ASP A 78 -2.21 -9.78 13.51
C ASP A 78 -2.21 -10.55 12.16
N ASP A 79 -1.35 -10.12 11.23
CA ASP A 79 -1.39 -10.61 9.86
C ASP A 79 -0.75 -11.99 9.70
N LEU A 80 -1.46 -12.86 8.97
CA LEU A 80 -0.84 -14.08 8.45
C LEU A 80 0.35 -13.70 7.53
N PRO A 81 1.49 -14.43 7.57
CA PRO A 81 2.70 -14.07 6.84
C PRO A 81 2.49 -13.80 5.35
N MET A 82 1.58 -14.55 4.71
CA MET A 82 1.26 -14.37 3.30
C MET A 82 0.58 -13.02 3.02
N VAL A 83 -0.34 -12.58 3.87
CA VAL A 83 -1.05 -11.30 3.70
C VAL A 83 -0.11 -10.13 4.05
N LEU A 84 0.63 -10.26 5.14
CA LEU A 84 1.68 -9.33 5.54
C LEU A 84 2.63 -9.04 4.37
N SER A 85 3.11 -10.08 3.67
CA SER A 85 4.04 -9.91 2.55
C SER A 85 3.46 -9.08 1.40
N VAL A 86 2.15 -9.19 1.11
CA VAL A 86 1.51 -8.40 0.05
C VAL A 86 1.29 -6.97 0.51
N ARG A 87 0.90 -6.76 1.77
CA ARG A 87 0.74 -5.41 2.35
C ARG A 87 2.05 -4.62 2.36
N LEU A 88 3.13 -5.24 2.82
CA LEU A 88 4.46 -4.62 2.82
C LEU A 88 4.96 -4.36 1.38
N CYS A 89 4.74 -5.29 0.46
CA CYS A 89 5.07 -5.10 -0.96
C CYS A 89 4.30 -3.92 -1.57
N LEU A 90 3.01 -3.76 -1.27
CA LEU A 90 2.21 -2.63 -1.71
C LEU A 90 2.78 -1.30 -1.19
N LEU A 91 3.08 -1.18 0.11
CA LEU A 91 3.70 0.03 0.68
C LEU A 91 5.04 0.35 0.03
N SER A 92 5.87 -0.68 -0.17
CA SER A 92 7.20 -0.55 -0.79
C SER A 92 7.09 0.03 -2.19
N ARG A 93 6.13 -0.44 -2.99
CA ARG A 93 5.90 0.07 -4.34
C ARG A 93 5.44 1.52 -4.32
N VAL A 94 4.62 1.93 -3.35
CA VAL A 94 4.23 3.35 -3.20
C VAL A 94 5.45 4.21 -2.85
N ILE A 95 6.30 3.77 -1.92
CA ILE A 95 7.54 4.48 -1.57
C ILE A 95 8.44 4.64 -2.80
N LEU A 96 8.65 3.55 -3.55
CA LEU A 96 9.49 3.56 -4.75
C LEU A 96 8.93 4.42 -5.88
N LEU A 97 7.61 4.61 -5.92
CA LEU A 97 6.95 5.48 -6.88
C LEU A 97 7.02 6.95 -6.44
N SER A 98 6.76 7.24 -5.16
CA SER A 98 6.84 8.56 -4.57
C SER A 98 6.81 8.48 -3.04
N SER A 99 7.94 8.78 -2.41
CA SER A 99 8.04 8.87 -0.95
C SER A 99 7.08 9.93 -0.37
N ASP A 100 6.84 11.03 -1.08
CA ASP A 100 5.90 12.08 -0.64
C ASP A 100 4.47 11.53 -0.51
N LEU A 101 4.03 10.69 -1.45
CA LEU A 101 2.71 10.05 -1.35
C LEU A 101 2.65 9.06 -0.19
N PHE A 102 3.74 8.33 0.07
CA PHE A 102 3.83 7.48 1.25
C PHE A 102 3.72 8.28 2.55
N TYR A 103 4.47 9.36 2.71
CA TYR A 103 4.39 10.20 3.92
C TYR A 103 3.00 10.85 4.08
N LYS A 104 2.35 11.27 2.99
CA LYS A 104 0.96 11.73 3.02
C LYS A 104 -0.01 10.64 3.48
N ALA A 105 0.17 9.40 3.02
CA ALA A 105 -0.64 8.28 3.47
C ALA A 105 -0.43 7.97 4.96
N VAL A 106 0.82 8.07 5.45
CA VAL A 106 1.12 7.94 6.88
C VAL A 106 0.47 9.05 7.70
N GLN A 107 0.53 10.29 7.22
CA GLN A 107 -0.12 11.44 7.84
C GLN A 107 -1.63 11.26 7.91
N GLU A 108 -2.26 10.79 6.85
CA GLU A 108 -3.70 10.57 6.83
C GLU A 108 -4.09 9.36 7.68
N ALA A 109 -3.29 8.30 7.67
CA ALA A 109 -3.50 7.14 8.52
C ALA A 109 -3.34 7.45 10.01
N SER A 110 -2.55 8.46 10.38
CA SER A 110 -2.44 8.89 11.78
C SER A 110 -3.71 9.59 12.26
N VAL A 111 -4.48 10.21 11.36
CA VAL A 111 -5.76 10.85 11.71
C VAL A 111 -6.73 9.79 12.21
N GLY A 112 -7.09 9.87 13.50
CA GLY A 112 -8.03 8.94 14.15
C GLY A 112 -7.37 7.82 14.93
N LEU A 113 -6.04 7.71 14.95
CA LEU A 113 -5.32 6.77 15.78
C LEU A 113 -4.93 7.40 17.14
N ALA A 114 -5.87 7.36 18.09
CA ALA A 114 -5.68 7.91 19.43
C ALA A 114 -4.51 7.26 20.20
N GLU A 115 -4.24 5.97 19.96
CA GLU A 115 -3.10 5.25 20.54
C GLU A 115 -1.74 5.87 20.17
N TYR A 116 -1.68 6.61 19.06
CA TYR A 116 -0.48 7.28 18.57
C TYR A 116 -0.59 8.80 18.64
N ASP A 117 -1.52 9.35 19.43
CA ASP A 117 -1.79 10.80 19.56
C ASP A 117 -2.07 11.50 18.22
N SER A 118 -2.54 10.75 17.22
CA SER A 118 -2.64 11.21 15.82
C SER A 118 -1.31 11.73 15.22
N ASP A 119 -0.17 11.36 15.82
CA ASP A 119 1.15 11.80 15.41
C ASP A 119 1.70 10.93 14.26
N PRO A 120 1.93 11.50 13.06
CA PRO A 120 2.47 10.78 11.92
C PRO A 120 3.85 10.16 12.20
N ALA A 121 4.69 10.78 13.04
CA ALA A 121 6.03 10.30 13.33
C ALA A 121 5.97 9.03 14.20
N LYS A 122 5.04 8.97 15.16
CA LYS A 122 4.82 7.77 15.98
C LYS A 122 4.27 6.62 15.14
N VAL A 123 3.31 6.92 14.24
CA VAL A 123 2.78 5.93 13.29
C VAL A 123 3.87 5.40 12.38
N LEU A 124 4.71 6.28 11.81
CA LEU A 124 5.84 5.88 10.97
C LEU A 124 6.83 4.99 11.74
N SER A 125 7.21 5.41 12.94
CA SER A 125 8.13 4.65 13.80
C SER A 125 7.61 3.25 14.09
N ARG A 126 6.33 3.15 14.47
CA ARG A 126 5.67 1.86 14.69
C ARG A 126 5.61 1.01 13.41
N LEU A 127 5.27 1.62 12.29
CA LEU A 127 5.19 0.92 11.01
C LEU A 127 6.56 0.34 10.61
N LEU A 128 7.64 1.11 10.77
CA LEU A 128 9.02 0.64 10.52
C LEU A 128 9.45 -0.46 11.49
N HIS A 129 9.02 -0.38 12.76
CA HIS A 129 9.27 -1.45 13.73
C HIS A 129 8.59 -2.76 13.33
N VAL A 130 7.29 -2.73 13.00
CA VAL A 130 6.56 -3.91 12.51
C VAL A 130 7.21 -4.46 11.25
N TRP A 131 7.56 -3.56 10.32
CA TRP A 131 8.19 -3.94 9.06
C TRP A 131 9.50 -4.69 9.30
N THR A 132 10.42 -4.13 10.09
CA THR A 132 11.74 -4.73 10.36
C THR A 132 11.64 -6.01 11.18
N GLU A 133 10.73 -6.10 12.14
CA GLU A 133 10.50 -7.30 12.96
C GLU A 133 9.97 -8.47 12.11
N LYS A 134 9.03 -8.20 11.21
CA LYS A 134 8.30 -9.24 10.48
C LYS A 134 8.85 -9.52 9.07
N MET A 135 9.83 -8.75 8.58
CA MET A 135 10.39 -8.91 7.24
C MET A 135 11.01 -10.30 7.00
N ASN A 136 11.56 -10.92 8.05
CA ASN A 136 12.09 -12.28 8.02
C ASN A 136 11.02 -13.36 7.75
N LEU A 137 9.74 -13.05 7.94
CA LEU A 137 8.63 -13.96 7.65
C LEU A 137 8.28 -14.01 6.15
N VAL A 138 8.83 -13.10 5.34
CA VAL A 138 8.61 -13.07 3.89
C VAL A 138 9.56 -14.03 3.19
N THR A 139 9.04 -15.19 2.80
CA THR A 139 9.83 -16.26 2.17
C THR A 139 9.96 -16.14 0.65
N GLN A 140 9.06 -15.40 0.00
CA GLN A 140 9.10 -15.20 -1.46
C GLN A 140 10.18 -14.19 -1.82
N VAL A 141 11.26 -14.65 -2.45
CA VAL A 141 12.46 -13.85 -2.76
C VAL A 141 12.12 -12.57 -3.52
N GLU A 142 11.23 -12.63 -4.50
CA GLU A 142 10.84 -11.46 -5.31
C GLU A 142 10.19 -10.38 -4.46
N ARG A 143 9.30 -10.76 -3.53
CA ARG A 143 8.66 -9.81 -2.60
C ARG A 143 9.65 -9.28 -1.60
N TRP A 144 10.50 -10.14 -1.06
CA TRP A 144 11.52 -9.74 -0.09
C TRP A 144 12.46 -8.68 -0.65
N LYS A 145 12.87 -8.79 -1.93
CA LYS A 145 13.68 -7.77 -2.61
C LYS A 145 12.97 -6.43 -2.70
N VAL A 146 11.71 -6.40 -3.14
CA VAL A 146 10.92 -5.16 -3.25
C VAL A 146 10.73 -4.52 -1.87
N ILE A 147 10.46 -5.33 -0.85
CA ILE A 147 10.28 -4.90 0.53
C ILE A 147 11.56 -4.27 1.10
N GLY A 148 12.71 -4.92 0.89
CA GLY A 148 14.01 -4.38 1.29
C GLY A 148 14.36 -3.09 0.54
N LEU A 149 14.06 -3.02 -0.76
CA LEU A 149 14.29 -1.84 -1.57
C LEU A 149 13.43 -0.65 -1.10
N GLY A 150 12.16 -0.88 -0.75
CA GLY A 150 11.27 0.14 -0.18
C GLY A 150 11.82 0.72 1.12
N LEU A 151 12.30 -0.12 2.05
CA LEU A 151 12.97 0.35 3.27
C LEU A 151 14.24 1.14 2.97
N ALA A 152 15.10 0.64 2.07
CA ALA A 152 16.33 1.31 1.71
C ALA A 152 16.07 2.69 1.08
N ALA A 153 15.02 2.82 0.27
CA ALA A 153 14.61 4.10 -0.32
C ALA A 153 14.28 5.15 0.76
N LEU A 154 13.60 4.76 1.86
CA LEU A 154 13.31 5.67 2.98
C LEU A 154 14.55 6.15 3.73
N LEU A 155 15.66 5.41 3.69
CA LEU A 155 16.92 5.84 4.29
C LEU A 155 17.63 6.90 3.44
N THR A 156 17.40 6.86 2.12
CA THR A 156 18.01 7.81 1.17
C THR A 156 17.20 9.09 0.99
N THR A 157 15.92 9.08 1.37
CA THR A 157 15.11 10.29 1.40
C THR A 157 15.56 11.17 2.56
N GLN A 158 16.16 12.31 2.26
CA GLN A 158 16.39 13.35 3.27
C GLN A 158 15.03 13.83 3.76
N ASN A 159 14.67 13.51 5.00
CA ASN A 159 13.60 14.21 5.70
C ASN A 159 14.07 15.67 5.79
N GLN A 160 13.44 16.56 5.02
CA GLN A 160 13.63 18.00 5.23
C GLN A 160 12.96 18.34 6.56
N THR A 161 13.74 18.20 7.64
CA THR A 161 13.41 18.67 8.99
C THR A 161 13.26 20.18 9.01
#